data_AF-A0A971FZW0-F1
#
_entry.id   AF-A0A971FZW0-F1
#
_cell.length_a   1.000
_cell.length_b   1.000
_cell.length_c   1.000
_cell.angle_alpha   90.00
_cell.angle_beta   90.00
_cell.angle_gamma   90.00
#
_symmetry.space_group_name_H-M   'P 1'
#
loop_
_entity.id
_entity.type
_entity.pdbx_description
1 polymer ?
#
loop_
_entity_poly.entity_id
_entity_poly.type
_entity_poly.pdbx_seq_one_letter_code
_entity_poly.pdbx_strand_id
1 'polypeptide(L)'
;DRVADAVERLGALAAQGVRTIVDPTVVGLGRYIPRIQRVAEQVPDLNIVVATGCYTYDEVPFFFHHRGPALSEALGVEVPDPMVDLFVGDLTDGIAGTGVRAAFLKCAIDRKGLTPGVERVMRAVGRAALATGAPVTVHTHPGRETGREVQRVLVEEEGLDAGRIVLGHSGDSTDADHLSALAEAGFVLGMDRFGIDLELPFEARCDIVVELCRRGFAGSMVLSHDAACYIDWIDPNVIAFMPNWNYLHIERDVLPYLRDHGVTDEQIDTMLVAVPRRYFGG
;
A
#
# COMPACT_ATOMS: atom_id res chain seq x y z
N ASP A 1 1.54 -4.61 -26.13
CA ASP A 1 2.47 -5.53 -25.41
C ASP A 1 2.54 -4.97 -24.00
N ARG A 2 2.30 -5.77 -22.95
CA ARG A 2 2.10 -5.24 -21.59
C ARG A 2 3.27 -4.41 -21.06
N VAL A 3 4.50 -4.69 -21.50
CA VAL A 3 5.67 -3.88 -21.13
C VAL A 3 5.61 -2.51 -21.82
N ALA A 4 5.36 -2.48 -23.13
CA ALA A 4 5.26 -1.23 -23.88
C ALA A 4 4.11 -0.34 -23.35
N ASP A 5 2.94 -0.94 -23.05
CA ASP A 5 1.79 -0.22 -22.51
C ASP A 5 2.14 0.43 -21.15
N ALA A 6 2.90 -0.27 -20.30
CA ALA A 6 3.35 0.25 -19.01
C ALA A 6 4.40 1.37 -19.17
N VAL A 7 5.36 1.20 -20.08
CA VAL A 7 6.39 2.21 -20.39
C VAL A 7 5.74 3.52 -20.87
N GLU A 8 4.74 3.44 -21.75
CA GLU A 8 4.02 4.62 -22.23
C GLU A 8 3.32 5.35 -21.07
N ARG A 9 2.53 4.64 -20.26
CA ARG A 9 1.76 5.23 -19.16
C ARG A 9 2.64 5.80 -18.06
N LEU A 10 3.70 5.08 -17.67
CA LEU A 10 4.63 5.52 -16.63
C LEU A 10 5.59 6.61 -17.13
N GLY A 11 5.94 6.60 -18.42
CA GLY A 11 6.67 7.71 -19.05
C GLY A 11 5.85 9.01 -19.05
N ALA A 12 4.54 8.91 -19.31
CA ALA A 12 3.64 10.07 -19.20
C ALA A 12 3.54 10.60 -17.76
N LEU A 13 3.53 9.71 -16.77
CA LEU A 13 3.57 10.07 -15.34
C LEU A 13 4.89 10.80 -14.99
N ALA A 14 6.03 10.25 -15.41
CA ALA A 14 7.34 10.87 -15.17
C ALA A 14 7.42 12.28 -15.79
N ALA A 15 6.80 12.48 -16.95
CA ALA A 15 6.72 13.78 -17.61
C ALA A 15 5.89 14.82 -16.84
N GLN A 16 5.03 14.41 -15.90
CA GLN A 16 4.35 15.34 -14.97
C GLN A 16 5.23 15.78 -13.80
N GLY A 17 6.45 15.25 -13.69
CA GLY A 17 7.39 15.56 -12.62
C GLY A 17 7.39 14.57 -11.46
N VAL A 18 6.53 13.55 -11.48
CA VAL A 18 6.57 12.43 -10.52
C VAL A 18 7.85 11.65 -10.71
N ARG A 19 8.61 11.45 -9.64
CA ARG A 19 9.93 10.79 -9.68
C ARG A 19 9.95 9.39 -9.10
N THR A 20 8.93 9.00 -8.36
CA THR A 20 8.89 7.70 -7.70
C THR A 20 7.46 7.19 -7.65
N ILE A 21 7.28 5.93 -8.01
CA ILE A 21 6.09 5.15 -7.64
C ILE A 21 6.49 4.03 -6.69
N VAL A 22 5.53 3.65 -5.85
CA VAL A 22 5.65 2.55 -4.91
C VAL A 22 4.66 1.48 -5.38
N ASP A 23 5.18 0.33 -5.82
CA ASP A 23 4.41 -0.79 -6.37
C ASP A 23 4.19 -1.85 -5.27
N PRO A 24 2.99 -1.92 -4.68
CA PRO A 24 2.66 -2.87 -3.61
C PRO A 24 2.32 -4.28 -4.14
N THR A 25 2.58 -4.59 -5.40
CA THR A 25 2.28 -5.91 -5.96
C THR A 25 3.16 -6.98 -5.29
N VAL A 26 2.53 -7.94 -4.60
CA VAL A 26 3.19 -9.02 -3.85
C VAL A 26 2.66 -10.41 -4.23
N VAL A 27 3.05 -11.46 -3.48
CA VAL A 27 2.46 -12.79 -3.63
C VAL A 27 0.95 -12.69 -3.47
N GLY A 28 0.19 -13.27 -4.41
CA GLY A 28 -1.27 -13.13 -4.49
C GLY A 28 -1.74 -12.08 -5.51
N LEU A 29 -0.89 -11.13 -5.90
CA LEU A 29 -1.21 -10.07 -6.87
C LEU A 29 -0.42 -10.18 -8.20
N GLY A 30 0.28 -11.28 -8.43
CA GLY A 30 1.01 -11.51 -9.69
C GLY A 30 2.37 -10.82 -9.80
N ARG A 31 3.03 -10.52 -8.66
CA ARG A 31 4.38 -9.93 -8.64
C ARG A 31 5.36 -10.72 -9.50
N TYR A 32 5.99 -10.05 -10.47
CA TYR A 32 7.03 -10.65 -11.32
C TYR A 32 8.11 -9.63 -11.70
N ILE A 33 9.18 -9.60 -10.89
CA ILE A 33 10.23 -8.60 -10.94
C ILE A 33 10.97 -8.47 -12.28
N PRO A 34 11.27 -9.56 -13.04
CA PRO A 34 11.92 -9.41 -14.35
C PRO A 34 11.13 -8.53 -15.33
N ARG A 35 9.79 -8.50 -15.22
CA ARG A 35 8.96 -7.59 -16.03
C ARG A 35 9.12 -6.14 -15.55
N ILE A 36 9.15 -5.92 -14.24
CA ILE A 36 9.33 -4.59 -13.66
C ILE A 36 10.70 -4.00 -14.01
N GLN A 37 11.77 -4.81 -13.99
CA GLN A 37 13.11 -4.40 -14.43
C GLN A 37 13.09 -3.89 -15.88
N ARG A 38 12.50 -4.66 -16.80
CA ARG A 38 12.36 -4.27 -18.21
C ARG A 38 11.58 -2.97 -18.41
N VAL A 39 10.57 -2.71 -17.56
CA VAL A 39 9.84 -1.45 -17.59
C VAL A 39 10.74 -0.32 -17.08
N ALA A 40 11.34 -0.48 -15.89
CA ALA A 40 12.20 0.53 -15.27
C ALA A 40 13.39 0.94 -16.14
N GLU A 41 14.01 0.00 -16.86
CA GLU A 41 15.09 0.26 -17.84
C GLU A 41 14.66 1.22 -18.97
N GLN A 42 13.36 1.28 -19.28
CA GLN A 42 12.80 2.08 -20.36
C GLN A 42 12.11 3.38 -19.86
N VAL A 43 11.99 3.58 -18.54
CA VAL A 43 11.48 4.82 -17.93
C VAL A 43 12.47 5.38 -16.90
N PRO A 44 13.70 5.75 -17.30
CA PRO A 44 14.80 6.06 -16.37
C PRO A 44 14.54 7.29 -15.47
N ASP A 45 13.56 8.12 -15.81
CA ASP A 45 13.16 9.30 -15.02
C ASP A 45 12.22 8.97 -13.84
N LEU A 46 11.81 7.71 -13.69
CA LEU A 46 10.89 7.23 -12.65
C LEU A 46 11.51 6.07 -11.86
N ASN A 47 11.64 6.26 -10.55
CA ASN A 47 11.97 5.17 -9.63
C ASN A 47 10.74 4.28 -9.42
N ILE A 48 10.93 2.96 -9.50
CA ILE A 48 9.89 1.98 -9.16
C ILE A 48 10.35 1.22 -7.91
N VAL A 49 9.72 1.52 -6.78
CA VAL A 49 10.01 0.88 -5.49
C VAL A 49 9.09 -0.31 -5.31
N VAL A 50 9.64 -1.51 -5.09
CA VAL A 50 8.86 -2.77 -5.08
C VAL A 50 8.68 -3.34 -3.66
N ALA A 51 7.59 -4.06 -3.46
CA ALA A 51 7.25 -4.71 -2.19
C ALA A 51 7.63 -6.20 -2.10
N THR A 52 7.66 -6.69 -0.86
CA THR A 52 7.45 -8.11 -0.52
C THR A 52 6.30 -8.28 0.46
N GLY A 53 5.81 -9.50 0.63
CA GLY A 53 4.65 -9.80 1.45
C GLY A 53 3.68 -10.76 0.79
N CYS A 54 2.47 -10.84 1.32
CA CYS A 54 1.41 -11.70 0.81
C CYS A 54 0.05 -11.02 0.90
N TYR A 55 -0.73 -11.11 -0.17
CA TYR A 55 -2.06 -10.57 -0.27
C TYR A 55 -3.08 -11.71 -0.26
N THR A 56 -3.91 -11.75 0.78
CA THR A 56 -5.05 -12.65 0.91
C THR A 56 -6.12 -12.00 1.76
N TYR A 57 -7.38 -12.33 1.49
CA TYR A 57 -8.52 -11.94 2.31
C TYR A 57 -9.04 -13.09 3.18
N ASP A 58 -8.41 -14.25 3.10
CA ASP A 58 -8.91 -15.45 3.77
C ASP A 58 -7.75 -16.37 4.17
N GLU A 59 -7.43 -17.38 3.37
CA GLU A 59 -6.39 -18.35 3.67
C GLU A 59 -5.04 -17.98 3.03
N VAL A 60 -3.96 -18.46 3.64
CA VAL A 60 -2.62 -18.39 3.02
C VAL A 60 -2.56 -19.24 1.74
N PRO A 61 -1.68 -18.93 0.77
CA PRO A 61 -1.43 -19.80 -0.38
C PRO A 61 -1.12 -21.25 0.02
N PHE A 62 -1.52 -22.21 -0.80
CA PHE A 62 -1.38 -23.66 -0.53
C PHE A 62 0.04 -24.06 -0.07
N PHE A 63 1.07 -23.42 -0.62
CA PHE A 63 2.48 -23.64 -0.22
C PHE A 63 2.72 -23.53 1.30
N PHE A 64 1.94 -22.72 2.01
CA PHE A 64 2.07 -22.48 3.45
C PHE A 64 1.12 -23.33 4.31
N HIS A 65 0.16 -24.06 3.73
CA HIS A 65 -0.89 -24.80 4.46
C HIS A 65 -0.34 -25.80 5.46
N HIS A 66 0.77 -26.47 5.12
CA HIS A 66 1.36 -27.55 5.92
C HIS A 66 2.76 -27.18 6.46
N ARG A 67 3.00 -25.90 6.71
CA ARG A 67 4.31 -25.39 7.13
C ARG A 67 4.19 -24.34 8.23
N GLY A 68 5.29 -24.12 8.94
CA GLY A 68 5.38 -23.08 9.96
C GLY A 68 4.36 -23.30 11.08
N PRO A 69 3.62 -22.26 11.51
CA PRO A 69 2.67 -22.34 12.62
C PRO A 69 1.63 -23.47 12.51
N ALA A 70 1.30 -23.92 11.30
CA ALA A 70 0.39 -25.06 11.07
C ALA A 70 0.92 -26.40 11.63
N LEU A 71 2.23 -26.51 11.90
CA LEU A 71 2.85 -27.70 12.46
C LEU A 71 3.05 -27.60 13.98
N SER A 72 2.86 -26.43 14.58
CA SER A 72 3.23 -26.19 15.99
C SER A 72 2.46 -27.06 16.97
N GLU A 73 1.14 -27.22 16.76
CA GLU A 73 0.30 -28.09 17.60
C GLU A 73 0.73 -29.56 17.50
N ALA A 74 0.92 -30.06 16.27
CA ALA A 74 1.30 -31.45 16.03
C ALA A 74 2.70 -31.80 16.56
N LEU A 75 3.62 -30.83 16.59
CA LEU A 75 4.99 -31.01 17.07
C LEU A 75 5.18 -30.62 18.55
N GLY A 76 4.19 -29.97 19.16
CA GLY A 76 4.26 -29.50 20.55
C GLY A 76 5.31 -28.40 20.80
N VAL A 77 5.77 -27.72 19.74
CA VAL A 77 6.79 -26.66 19.79
C VAL A 77 6.41 -25.55 18.81
N GLU A 78 6.82 -24.31 19.08
CA GLU A 78 6.63 -23.22 18.11
C GLU A 78 7.50 -23.44 16.87
N VAL A 79 6.86 -23.52 15.71
CA VAL A 79 7.54 -23.63 14.41
C VAL A 79 7.51 -22.26 13.73
N PRO A 80 8.66 -21.65 13.41
CA PRO A 80 8.74 -20.36 12.74
C PRO A 80 8.00 -20.36 11.39
N ASP A 81 7.38 -19.24 11.04
CA ASP A 81 6.69 -19.11 9.77
C ASP A 81 7.70 -18.89 8.63
N PRO A 82 7.77 -19.77 7.60
CA PRO A 82 8.66 -19.57 6.47
C PRO A 82 8.36 -18.30 5.65
N MET A 83 7.19 -17.68 5.82
CA MET A 83 6.92 -16.36 5.25
C MET A 83 7.88 -15.29 5.78
N VAL A 84 8.31 -15.38 7.05
CA VAL A 84 9.25 -14.41 7.63
C VAL A 84 10.58 -14.46 6.88
N ASP A 85 11.17 -15.66 6.74
CA ASP A 85 12.44 -15.83 6.02
C ASP A 85 12.33 -15.41 4.55
N LEU A 86 11.20 -15.71 3.90
CA LEU A 86 10.93 -15.29 2.52
C LEU A 86 10.94 -13.75 2.40
N PHE A 87 10.24 -13.05 3.28
CA PHE A 87 10.14 -11.60 3.23
C PHE A 87 11.46 -10.93 3.61
N VAL A 88 12.15 -11.43 4.64
CA VAL A 88 13.48 -10.94 5.02
C VAL A 88 14.47 -11.13 3.87
N GLY A 89 14.52 -12.30 3.24
CA GLY A 89 15.40 -12.56 2.09
C GLY A 89 15.10 -11.65 0.90
N ASP A 90 13.83 -11.39 0.60
CA ASP A 90 13.45 -10.41 -0.44
C ASP A 90 13.93 -8.99 -0.13
N LEU A 91 13.98 -8.59 1.14
CA LEU A 91 14.44 -7.27 1.61
C LEU A 91 15.98 -7.17 1.67
N THR A 92 16.67 -8.24 2.08
CA THR A 92 18.13 -8.20 2.34
C THR A 92 18.98 -8.72 1.20
N ASP A 93 18.49 -9.73 0.47
CA ASP A 93 19.30 -10.48 -0.50
C ASP A 93 18.83 -10.20 -1.93
N GLY A 94 17.51 -10.14 -2.11
CA GLY A 94 16.86 -9.81 -3.37
C GLY A 94 15.82 -10.85 -3.80
N ILE A 95 14.83 -10.39 -4.55
CA ILE A 95 13.65 -11.17 -4.91
C ILE A 95 14.01 -12.20 -5.97
N ALA A 96 13.85 -13.49 -5.66
CA ALA A 96 13.94 -14.61 -6.60
C ALA A 96 15.23 -14.61 -7.47
N GLY A 97 16.36 -14.19 -6.91
CA GLY A 97 17.65 -14.17 -7.61
C GLY A 97 17.82 -13.06 -8.66
N THR A 98 16.89 -12.10 -8.73
CA THR A 98 16.95 -10.97 -9.67
C THR A 98 17.96 -9.90 -9.27
N GLY A 99 18.45 -9.92 -8.03
CA GLY A 99 19.28 -8.88 -7.44
C GLY A 99 18.50 -7.62 -7.01
N VAL A 100 17.21 -7.50 -7.34
CA VAL A 100 16.35 -6.39 -6.89
C VAL A 100 15.82 -6.71 -5.50
N ARG A 101 16.01 -5.80 -4.56
CA ARG A 101 15.48 -5.91 -3.20
C ARG A 101 14.12 -5.23 -3.09
N ALA A 102 13.23 -5.83 -2.31
CA ALA A 102 12.06 -5.12 -1.83
C ALA A 102 12.49 -3.96 -0.90
N ALA A 103 11.68 -2.92 -0.81
CA ALA A 103 11.92 -1.80 0.10
C ALA A 103 10.90 -1.70 1.24
N PHE A 104 9.76 -2.38 1.10
CA PHE A 104 8.68 -2.35 2.08
C PHE A 104 7.86 -3.64 2.03
N LEU A 105 7.05 -3.83 3.07
CA LEU A 105 6.19 -4.99 3.25
C LEU A 105 4.74 -4.65 2.90
N LYS A 106 4.02 -5.65 2.37
CA LYS A 106 2.59 -5.54 2.06
C LYS A 106 1.80 -6.73 2.61
N CYS A 107 0.71 -6.43 3.31
CA CYS A 107 -0.34 -7.41 3.61
C CYS A 107 -1.73 -6.79 3.38
N ALA A 108 -2.78 -7.56 3.72
CA ALA A 108 -4.16 -7.16 3.55
C ALA A 108 -5.04 -7.67 4.69
N ILE A 109 -6.02 -6.84 5.07
CA ILE A 109 -7.17 -7.21 5.89
C ILE A 109 -8.39 -6.48 5.33
N ASP A 110 -9.35 -7.23 4.79
CA ASP A 110 -10.53 -6.67 4.10
C ASP A 110 -11.83 -6.98 4.86
N ARG A 111 -12.99 -7.01 4.20
CA ARG A 111 -14.32 -7.08 4.83
C ARG A 111 -14.53 -8.27 5.76
N LYS A 112 -13.85 -9.40 5.48
CA LYS A 112 -13.88 -10.61 6.31
C LYS A 112 -13.16 -10.43 7.66
N GLY A 113 -12.33 -9.40 7.79
CA GLY A 113 -11.56 -9.13 8.99
C GLY A 113 -10.41 -10.13 9.16
N LEU A 114 -10.05 -10.38 10.43
CA LEU A 114 -8.89 -11.15 10.81
C LEU A 114 -9.19 -12.66 10.81
N THR A 115 -9.24 -13.25 9.62
CA THR A 115 -9.26 -14.71 9.48
C THR A 115 -7.93 -15.32 9.93
N PRO A 116 -7.85 -16.64 10.23
CA PRO A 116 -6.59 -17.25 10.63
C PRO A 116 -5.45 -17.09 9.61
N GLY A 117 -5.78 -17.14 8.31
CA GLY A 117 -4.79 -16.93 7.25
C GLY A 117 -4.32 -15.48 7.15
N VAL A 118 -5.26 -14.52 7.27
CA VAL A 118 -4.94 -13.08 7.31
C VAL A 118 -4.06 -12.75 8.51
N GLU A 119 -4.41 -13.22 9.70
CA GLU A 119 -3.63 -13.00 10.92
C GLU A 119 -2.21 -13.54 10.78
N ARG A 120 -2.08 -14.77 10.29
CA ARG A 120 -0.79 -15.42 10.06
C ARG A 120 0.10 -14.59 9.13
N VAL A 121 -0.46 -14.05 8.04
CA VAL A 121 0.27 -13.16 7.12
C VAL A 121 0.65 -11.85 7.81
N MET A 122 -0.26 -11.21 8.53
CA MET A 122 0.01 -9.96 9.24
C MET A 122 1.15 -10.13 10.25
N ARG A 123 1.13 -11.19 11.06
CA ARG A 123 2.22 -11.48 12.01
C ARG A 123 3.54 -11.76 11.29
N ALA A 124 3.54 -12.52 10.20
CA ALA A 124 4.76 -12.75 9.41
C ALA A 124 5.34 -11.44 8.85
N VAL A 125 4.48 -10.52 8.38
CA VAL A 125 4.88 -9.18 7.95
C VAL A 125 5.43 -8.36 9.13
N GLY A 126 4.77 -8.36 10.28
CA GLY A 126 5.24 -7.65 11.48
C GLY A 126 6.64 -8.12 11.91
N ARG A 127 6.83 -9.43 12.01
CA ARG A 127 8.14 -10.02 12.37
C ARG A 127 9.24 -9.68 11.35
N ALA A 128 8.92 -9.72 10.06
CA ALA A 128 9.87 -9.32 9.01
C ALA A 128 10.21 -7.82 9.09
N ALA A 129 9.25 -6.96 9.40
CA ALA A 129 9.46 -5.52 9.60
C ALA A 129 10.39 -5.25 10.79
N LEU A 130 10.18 -5.92 11.93
CA LEU A 130 11.06 -5.78 13.09
C LEU A 130 12.49 -6.27 12.81
N ALA A 131 12.62 -7.37 12.07
CA ALA A 131 13.93 -7.94 11.75
C ALA A 131 14.76 -7.06 10.81
N THR A 132 14.11 -6.26 9.95
CA THR A 132 14.77 -5.51 8.86
C THR A 132 14.68 -4.00 9.00
N GLY A 133 13.76 -3.50 9.81
CA GLY A 133 13.37 -2.10 9.86
C GLY A 133 12.52 -1.62 8.67
N ALA A 134 12.14 -2.51 7.74
CA ALA A 134 11.34 -2.14 6.57
C ALA A 134 9.93 -1.66 6.97
N PRO A 135 9.42 -0.60 6.35
CA PRO A 135 8.07 -0.11 6.65
C PRO A 135 6.98 -1.01 6.03
N VAL A 136 5.74 -0.85 6.49
CA VAL A 136 4.62 -1.74 6.13
C VAL A 136 3.45 -0.95 5.54
N THR A 137 2.96 -1.38 4.38
CA THR A 137 1.67 -0.94 3.85
C THR A 137 0.65 -2.05 4.04
N VAL A 138 -0.52 -1.72 4.58
CA VAL A 138 -1.60 -2.69 4.81
C VAL A 138 -2.80 -2.29 3.99
N HIS A 139 -3.32 -3.20 3.16
CA HIS A 139 -4.63 -3.00 2.53
C HIS A 139 -5.66 -3.08 3.65
N THR A 140 -6.52 -2.07 3.77
CA THR A 140 -7.59 -2.05 4.78
C THR A 140 -8.95 -1.83 4.15
N HIS A 141 -10.00 -2.11 4.91
CA HIS A 141 -11.36 -1.75 4.57
C HIS A 141 -11.92 -0.77 5.63
N PRO A 142 -11.90 0.55 5.39
CA PRO A 142 -12.24 1.53 6.42
C PRO A 142 -13.68 1.41 6.93
N GLY A 143 -14.65 1.06 6.07
CA GLY A 143 -16.05 0.85 6.50
C GLY A 143 -16.26 -0.37 7.41
N ARG A 144 -15.20 -1.17 7.67
CA ARG A 144 -15.19 -2.27 8.64
C ARG A 144 -14.20 -2.00 9.77
N GLU A 145 -13.63 -0.80 9.80
CA GLU A 145 -12.65 -0.31 10.76
C GLU A 145 -11.45 -1.26 10.95
N THR A 146 -11.04 -1.97 9.90
CA THR A 146 -9.96 -2.96 10.00
C THR A 146 -8.62 -2.34 10.36
N GLY A 147 -8.45 -1.02 10.23
CA GLY A 147 -7.30 -0.28 10.78
C GLY A 147 -7.10 -0.49 12.29
N ARG A 148 -8.18 -0.73 13.05
CA ARG A 148 -8.08 -1.08 14.49
C ARG A 148 -7.46 -2.47 14.71
N GLU A 149 -7.79 -3.43 13.86
CA GLU A 149 -7.14 -4.75 13.89
C GLU A 149 -5.67 -4.67 13.48
N VAL A 150 -5.33 -3.78 12.55
CA VAL A 150 -3.93 -3.48 12.23
C VAL A 150 -3.19 -2.95 13.44
N GLN A 151 -3.77 -1.99 14.17
CA GLN A 151 -3.21 -1.47 15.41
C GLN A 151 -3.00 -2.58 16.44
N ARG A 152 -4.01 -3.40 16.70
CA ARG A 152 -3.90 -4.52 17.65
C ARG A 152 -2.78 -5.48 17.26
N VAL A 153 -2.81 -6.00 16.04
CA VAL A 153 -1.88 -7.07 15.63
C VAL A 153 -0.47 -6.53 15.42
N LEU A 154 -0.29 -5.45 14.65
CA LEU A 154 1.05 -5.00 14.28
C LEU A 154 1.69 -4.09 15.33
N VAL A 155 0.92 -3.21 15.98
CA VAL A 155 1.48 -2.24 16.95
C VAL A 155 1.48 -2.82 18.35
N GLU A 156 0.34 -3.27 18.86
CA GLU A 156 0.21 -3.68 20.27
C GLU A 156 0.84 -5.06 20.54
N GLU A 157 0.67 -6.02 19.62
CA GLU A 157 1.11 -7.39 19.81
C GLU A 157 2.50 -7.68 19.22
N GLU A 158 2.77 -7.29 17.97
CA GLU A 158 4.09 -7.47 17.36
C GLU A 158 5.07 -6.34 17.76
N GLY A 159 4.59 -5.15 18.13
CA GLY A 159 5.45 -4.06 18.64
C GLY A 159 6.02 -3.12 17.58
N LEU A 160 5.37 -3.00 16.42
CA LEU A 160 5.78 -2.03 15.39
C LEU A 160 5.41 -0.60 15.79
N ASP A 161 6.22 0.36 15.36
CA ASP A 161 5.85 1.78 15.38
C ASP A 161 4.75 2.05 14.32
N ALA A 162 3.62 2.63 14.76
CA ALA A 162 2.51 3.01 13.88
C ALA A 162 2.95 3.97 12.77
N GLY A 163 3.94 4.84 13.03
CA GLY A 163 4.50 5.77 12.04
C GLY A 163 5.18 5.08 10.85
N ARG A 164 5.49 3.79 10.98
CA ARG A 164 6.03 2.93 9.91
C ARG A 164 4.97 2.12 9.18
N ILE A 165 3.69 2.38 9.47
CA ILE A 165 2.56 1.65 8.87
C ILE A 165 1.69 2.62 8.08
N VAL A 166 1.53 2.35 6.78
CA VAL A 166 0.50 2.96 5.94
C VAL A 166 -0.76 2.09 5.99
N LEU A 167 -1.85 2.67 6.49
CA LEU A 167 -3.19 2.11 6.35
C LEU A 167 -3.72 2.48 4.97
N GLY A 168 -3.55 1.57 4.01
CA GLY A 168 -4.05 1.77 2.65
C GLY A 168 -5.57 1.84 2.61
N HIS A 169 -6.10 2.57 1.63
CA HIS A 169 -7.53 2.77 1.38
C HIS A 169 -8.27 3.56 2.46
N SER A 170 -7.56 4.26 3.36
CA SER A 170 -8.18 5.21 4.28
C SER A 170 -9.02 6.28 3.55
N GLY A 171 -8.62 6.67 2.34
CA GLY A 171 -9.35 7.62 1.49
C GLY A 171 -10.68 7.11 0.92
N ASP A 172 -11.06 5.86 1.20
CA ASP A 172 -12.41 5.33 0.90
C ASP A 172 -13.42 5.64 2.04
N SER A 173 -12.98 6.29 3.13
CA SER A 173 -13.85 6.78 4.21
C SER A 173 -14.14 8.27 4.07
N THR A 174 -15.33 8.70 4.46
CA THR A 174 -15.67 10.12 4.68
C THR A 174 -15.78 10.47 6.16
N ASP A 175 -15.48 9.52 7.05
CA ASP A 175 -15.51 9.72 8.50
C ASP A 175 -14.18 10.33 8.96
N ALA A 176 -14.16 11.66 9.08
CA ALA A 176 -12.99 12.41 9.50
C ALA A 176 -12.58 12.12 10.95
N ASP A 177 -13.52 11.76 11.84
CA ASP A 177 -13.21 11.47 13.25
C ASP A 177 -12.52 10.12 13.37
N HIS A 178 -13.02 9.10 12.65
CA HIS A 178 -12.36 7.81 12.54
C HIS A 178 -10.92 7.94 12.00
N LEU A 179 -10.74 8.68 10.91
CA LEU A 179 -9.42 8.87 10.31
C LEU A 179 -8.49 9.71 11.20
N SER A 180 -9.01 10.73 11.88
CA SER A 180 -8.25 11.53 12.86
C SER A 180 -7.72 10.64 13.99
N ALA A 181 -8.54 9.75 14.54
CA ALA A 181 -8.13 8.84 15.60
C ALA A 181 -6.99 7.89 15.17
N LEU A 182 -7.01 7.41 13.92
CA LEU A 182 -5.93 6.59 13.37
C LEU A 182 -4.64 7.41 13.16
N ALA A 183 -4.76 8.65 12.66
CA ALA A 183 -3.62 9.55 12.51
C ALA A 183 -3.01 9.94 13.87
N GLU A 184 -3.83 10.17 14.90
CA GLU A 184 -3.41 10.44 16.28
C GLU A 184 -2.71 9.23 16.92
N ALA A 185 -3.12 8.01 16.57
CA ALA A 185 -2.42 6.78 16.95
C ALA A 185 -1.05 6.62 16.25
N GLY A 186 -0.72 7.51 15.30
CA GLY A 186 0.58 7.58 14.63
C GLY A 186 0.61 6.98 13.23
N PHE A 187 -0.49 6.41 12.73
CA PHE A 187 -0.52 5.82 11.40
C PHE A 187 -0.37 6.85 10.28
N VAL A 188 0.19 6.41 9.16
CA VAL A 188 0.06 7.10 7.88
C VAL A 188 -1.20 6.60 7.18
N LEU A 189 -2.04 7.51 6.71
CA LEU A 189 -3.29 7.20 6.04
C LEU A 189 -3.10 7.24 4.52
N GLY A 190 -3.42 6.13 3.87
CA GLY A 190 -3.42 6.02 2.41
C GLY A 190 -4.67 6.64 1.81
N MET A 191 -4.53 7.86 1.28
CA MET A 191 -5.55 8.51 0.44
C MET A 191 -5.30 8.07 -1.01
N ASP A 192 -5.43 6.77 -1.25
CA ASP A 192 -4.68 6.09 -2.29
C ASP A 192 -5.54 5.52 -3.43
N ARG A 193 -6.82 5.90 -3.54
CA ARG A 193 -7.76 5.39 -4.56
C ARG A 193 -8.44 6.48 -5.38
N PHE A 194 -7.76 7.62 -5.57
CA PHE A 194 -8.27 8.68 -6.45
C PHE A 194 -8.54 8.13 -7.87
N GLY A 195 -9.76 8.36 -8.37
CA GLY A 195 -10.24 7.90 -9.66
C GLY A 195 -11.14 6.65 -9.61
N ILE A 196 -11.20 5.92 -8.49
CA ILE A 196 -12.17 4.82 -8.27
C ILE A 196 -13.51 5.42 -7.81
N ASP A 197 -14.14 6.18 -8.73
CA ASP A 197 -15.30 7.03 -8.43
C ASP A 197 -16.60 6.23 -8.26
N LEU A 198 -16.62 4.95 -8.65
CA LEU A 198 -17.75 4.04 -8.39
C LEU A 198 -17.89 3.65 -6.92
N GLU A 199 -16.79 3.64 -6.17
CA GLU A 199 -16.81 3.32 -4.73
C GLU A 199 -17.08 4.56 -3.89
N LEU A 200 -16.41 5.67 -4.20
CA LEU A 200 -16.59 6.96 -3.54
C LEU A 200 -16.36 8.09 -4.54
N PRO A 201 -17.30 9.05 -4.70
CA PRO A 201 -17.16 10.14 -5.67
C PRO A 201 -15.91 11.00 -5.45
N PHE A 202 -15.44 11.61 -6.53
CA PHE A 202 -14.26 12.50 -6.54
C PHE A 202 -14.31 13.58 -5.46
N GLU A 203 -15.42 14.31 -5.33
CA GLU A 203 -15.57 15.38 -4.35
C GLU A 203 -15.46 14.84 -2.93
N ALA A 204 -16.11 13.71 -2.62
CA ALA A 204 -16.04 13.10 -1.30
C ALA A 204 -14.60 12.66 -0.92
N ARG A 205 -13.84 12.15 -1.90
CA ARG A 205 -12.41 11.80 -1.72
C ARG A 205 -11.54 13.02 -1.49
N CYS A 206 -11.81 14.13 -2.18
CA CYS A 206 -11.05 15.35 -1.98
C CYS A 206 -11.42 16.04 -0.66
N ASP A 207 -12.71 16.10 -0.33
CA ASP A 207 -13.25 16.77 0.85
C ASP A 207 -12.72 16.17 2.15
N ILE A 208 -12.56 14.84 2.21
CA ILE A 208 -11.95 14.20 3.38
C ILE A 208 -10.48 14.58 3.56
N VAL A 209 -9.72 14.73 2.45
CA VAL A 209 -8.32 15.21 2.51
C VAL A 209 -8.26 16.67 2.94
N VAL A 210 -9.15 17.52 2.42
CA VAL A 210 -9.28 18.93 2.84
C VAL A 210 -9.57 19.02 4.33
N GLU A 211 -10.54 18.25 4.82
CA GLU A 211 -10.93 18.25 6.23
C GLU A 211 -9.80 17.77 7.14
N LEU A 212 -9.08 16.71 6.77
CA LEU A 212 -7.92 16.23 7.53
C LEU A 212 -6.76 17.24 7.51
N CYS A 213 -6.53 17.93 6.38
CA CYS A 213 -5.56 19.03 6.32
C CYS A 213 -5.96 20.18 7.26
N ARG A 214 -7.24 20.56 7.28
CA ARG A 214 -7.79 21.59 8.18
C ARG A 214 -7.61 21.22 9.66
N ARG A 215 -7.68 19.93 9.98
CA ARG A 215 -7.44 19.38 11.33
C ARG A 215 -5.95 19.24 11.69
N GLY A 216 -5.05 19.51 10.75
CA GLY A 216 -3.59 19.45 10.97
C GLY A 216 -2.94 18.09 10.67
N PHE A 217 -3.65 17.18 10.00
CA PHE A 217 -3.17 15.82 9.72
C PHE A 217 -2.50 15.64 8.35
N ALA A 218 -2.12 16.73 7.65
CA ALA A 218 -1.37 16.63 6.39
C ALA A 218 -0.08 15.79 6.55
N GLY A 219 0.57 15.89 7.73
CA GLY A 219 1.75 15.10 8.09
C GLY A 219 1.50 13.61 8.31
N SER A 220 0.27 13.14 8.22
CA SER A 220 -0.15 11.74 8.40
C SER A 220 -0.82 11.17 7.15
N MET A 221 -0.72 11.81 5.99
CA MET A 221 -1.36 11.35 4.75
C MET A 221 -0.36 11.17 3.61
N VAL A 222 -0.67 10.22 2.74
CA VAL A 222 -0.06 10.06 1.41
C VAL A 222 -1.15 9.96 0.36
N LEU A 223 -0.89 10.45 -0.85
CA LEU A 223 -1.86 10.42 -1.97
C LEU A 223 -1.42 9.40 -3.03
N SER A 224 -2.36 8.66 -3.60
CA SER A 224 -2.13 7.74 -4.73
C SER A 224 -3.45 7.38 -5.44
N HIS A 225 -3.37 6.52 -6.44
CA HIS A 225 -4.51 6.15 -7.30
C HIS A 225 -4.91 4.68 -7.18
N ASP A 226 -4.04 3.82 -6.64
CA ASP A 226 -4.19 2.35 -6.70
C ASP A 226 -4.42 1.88 -8.15
N ALA A 227 -3.89 2.64 -9.10
CA ALA A 227 -4.06 2.40 -10.53
C ALA A 227 -3.02 1.41 -11.03
N ALA A 228 -3.42 0.59 -12.01
CA ALA A 228 -2.55 -0.38 -12.64
C ALA A 228 -2.43 -0.13 -14.15
N CYS A 229 -1.24 -0.41 -14.70
CA CYS A 229 -1.05 -0.48 -16.15
C CYS A 229 -1.92 -1.60 -16.78
N TYR A 230 -2.17 -2.66 -16.00
CA TYR A 230 -3.02 -3.78 -16.34
C TYR A 230 -3.61 -4.39 -15.05
N ILE A 231 -4.88 -4.77 -15.10
CA ILE A 231 -5.56 -5.50 -14.04
C ILE A 231 -6.42 -6.60 -14.68
N ASP A 232 -6.26 -7.85 -14.22
CA ASP A 232 -7.03 -9.00 -14.66
C ASP A 232 -8.18 -9.36 -13.69
N TRP A 233 -8.21 -8.73 -12.53
CA TRP A 233 -9.23 -8.91 -11.50
C TRP A 233 -10.54 -8.16 -11.78
N ILE A 234 -10.50 -7.14 -12.64
CA ILE A 234 -11.63 -6.28 -12.98
C ILE A 234 -11.88 -6.35 -14.49
N ASP A 235 -13.14 -6.55 -14.87
CA ASP A 235 -13.55 -6.55 -16.27
C ASP A 235 -13.26 -5.18 -16.93
N PRO A 236 -12.61 -5.12 -18.10
CA PRO A 236 -12.30 -3.86 -18.78
C PRO A 236 -13.52 -2.96 -19.05
N ASN A 237 -14.72 -3.55 -19.22
CA ASN A 237 -15.95 -2.77 -19.40
C ASN A 237 -16.36 -2.04 -18.12
N VAL A 238 -15.96 -2.53 -16.95
CA VAL A 238 -16.16 -1.83 -15.66
C VAL A 238 -15.21 -0.65 -15.54
N ILE A 239 -13.95 -0.81 -15.96
CA ILE A 239 -12.93 0.26 -15.96
C ILE A 239 -13.39 1.46 -16.80
N ALA A 240 -14.13 1.22 -17.88
CA ALA A 240 -14.67 2.29 -18.73
C ALA A 240 -15.62 3.25 -17.99
N PHE A 241 -16.20 2.84 -16.85
CA PHE A 241 -17.01 3.71 -16.00
C PHE A 241 -16.20 4.52 -14.98
N MET A 242 -14.88 4.33 -14.92
CA MET A 242 -13.95 5.04 -14.04
C MET A 242 -12.85 5.70 -14.88
N PRO A 243 -13.19 6.68 -15.74
CA PRO A 243 -12.23 7.30 -16.68
C PRO A 243 -11.07 8.02 -15.96
N ASN A 244 -11.31 8.44 -14.71
CA ASN A 244 -10.33 9.10 -13.86
C ASN A 244 -9.38 8.13 -13.14
N TRP A 245 -9.59 6.81 -13.24
CA TRP A 245 -8.72 5.83 -12.60
C TRP A 245 -7.42 5.62 -13.39
N ASN A 246 -6.54 6.61 -13.32
CA ASN A 246 -5.26 6.62 -14.00
C ASN A 246 -4.22 7.47 -13.25
N TYR A 247 -2.95 7.27 -13.58
CA TYR A 247 -1.82 7.88 -12.88
C TYR A 247 -1.73 9.40 -12.95
N LEU A 248 -2.46 10.07 -13.85
CA LEU A 248 -2.35 11.52 -14.07
C LEU A 248 -3.45 12.31 -13.37
N HIS A 249 -4.40 11.63 -12.75
CA HIS A 249 -5.60 12.25 -12.19
C HIS A 249 -5.29 13.12 -10.96
N ILE A 250 -4.30 12.73 -10.15
CA ILE A 250 -3.91 13.53 -8.98
C ILE A 250 -3.38 14.89 -9.43
N GLU A 251 -2.43 14.93 -10.36
CA GLU A 251 -1.79 16.15 -10.83
C GLU A 251 -2.77 17.05 -11.59
N ARG A 252 -3.66 16.44 -12.39
CA ARG A 252 -4.59 17.17 -13.26
C ARG A 252 -5.81 17.72 -12.54
N ASP A 253 -6.33 16.98 -11.56
CA ASP A 253 -7.66 17.23 -11.02
C ASP A 253 -7.65 17.35 -9.50
N VAL A 254 -7.03 16.42 -8.78
CA VAL A 254 -7.03 16.40 -7.30
C VAL A 254 -6.25 17.60 -6.74
N LEU A 255 -5.00 17.82 -7.16
CA LEU A 255 -4.19 18.91 -6.60
C LEU A 255 -4.79 20.30 -6.86
N PRO A 256 -5.32 20.61 -8.06
CA PRO A 256 -6.09 21.84 -8.26
C PRO A 256 -7.29 21.96 -7.31
N TYR A 257 -8.10 20.90 -7.15
CA TYR A 257 -9.24 20.93 -6.22
C TYR A 257 -8.79 21.21 -4.79
N LEU A 258 -7.75 20.52 -4.30
CA LEU A 258 -7.24 20.73 -2.95
C LEU A 258 -6.78 22.19 -2.73
N ARG A 259 -6.09 22.79 -3.69
CA ARG A 259 -5.67 24.20 -3.63
C ARG A 259 -6.86 25.15 -3.59
N ASP A 260 -7.85 24.93 -4.44
CA ASP A 260 -9.07 25.76 -4.51
C ASP A 260 -9.87 25.70 -3.20
N HIS A 261 -9.71 24.62 -2.42
CA HIS A 261 -10.35 24.42 -1.12
C HIS A 261 -9.43 24.72 0.08
N GLY A 262 -8.32 25.41 -0.15
CA GLY A 262 -7.49 25.99 0.91
C GLY A 262 -6.40 25.07 1.46
N VAL A 263 -6.13 23.92 0.84
CA VAL A 263 -4.94 23.12 1.14
C VAL A 263 -3.72 23.84 0.57
N THR A 264 -2.72 24.11 1.41
CA THR A 264 -1.54 24.89 1.02
C THR A 264 -0.55 24.03 0.22
N ASP A 265 0.30 24.67 -0.59
CA ASP A 265 1.38 23.96 -1.28
C ASP A 265 2.34 23.27 -0.29
N GLU A 266 2.53 23.82 0.92
CA GLU A 266 3.32 23.17 1.98
C GLU A 266 2.67 21.86 2.46
N GLN A 267 1.33 21.83 2.60
CA GLN A 267 0.60 20.61 2.95
C GLN A 267 0.65 19.58 1.81
N ILE A 268 0.54 20.03 0.55
CA ILE A 268 0.69 19.17 -0.63
C ILE A 268 2.09 18.57 -0.68
N ASP A 269 3.14 19.38 -0.55
CA ASP A 269 4.53 18.93 -0.49
C ASP A 269 4.76 17.98 0.70
N THR A 270 4.08 18.23 1.82
CA THR A 270 4.13 17.33 2.96
C THR A 270 3.61 15.93 2.58
N MET A 271 2.42 15.84 1.99
CA MET A 271 1.80 14.56 1.62
C MET A 271 2.51 13.84 0.47
N LEU A 272 3.06 14.58 -0.50
CA LEU A 272 3.68 14.00 -1.70
C LEU A 272 5.19 13.76 -1.57
N VAL A 273 5.88 14.48 -0.68
CA VAL A 273 7.34 14.44 -0.56
C VAL A 273 7.78 14.10 0.85
N ALA A 274 7.35 14.88 1.85
CA ALA A 274 7.89 14.74 3.21
C ALA A 274 7.47 13.42 3.88
N VAL A 275 6.18 13.06 3.79
CA VAL A 275 5.66 11.82 4.38
C VAL A 275 6.25 10.58 3.70
N PRO A 276 6.25 10.45 2.35
CA PRO A 276 6.92 9.33 1.69
C PRO A 276 8.42 9.24 2.03
N ARG A 277 9.12 10.38 2.09
CA ARG A 277 10.54 10.41 2.47
C ARG A 277 10.76 9.91 3.90
N ARG A 278 9.92 10.32 4.86
CA ARG A 278 9.99 9.84 6.25
C ARG A 278 9.69 8.35 6.34
N TYR A 279 8.66 7.89 5.63
CA TYR A 279 8.23 6.50 5.62
C TYR A 279 9.34 5.53 5.18
N PHE A 280 10.15 5.90 4.18
CA PHE A 280 11.31 5.11 3.75
C PHE A 280 12.64 5.51 4.41
N GLY A 281 12.71 6.68 5.05
CA GLY A 281 13.94 7.26 5.58
C GLY A 281 14.34 6.80 6.97
N GLY A 282 13.38 6.27 7.75
CA GLY A 282 13.60 5.76 9.09
C GLY A 282 13.51 6.80 10.20
#